data_AF-A0A359IE30-F1
#
_entry.id   AF-A0A359IE30-F1
#
_cell.length_a   1.000
_cell.length_b   1.000
_cell.length_c   1.000
_cell.angle_alpha   90.00
_cell.angle_beta   90.00
_cell.angle_gamma   90.00
#
_symmetry.space_group_name_H-M   'P 1'
#
loop_
_entity.id
_entity.type
_entity.pdbx_description
1 polymer ?
#
loop_
_entity_poly.entity_id
_entity_poly.type
_entity_poly.pdbx_seq_one_letter_code
_entity_poly.pdbx_strand_id
1 'polypeptide(L)'
;MVRQDIRDGLIFQAYLEQVIDPEIDIPEEVLREAYKEPVSASVRHILLSTQGQNPEEKEETRKKMEGILKRARSGEDFSELAKEYSEDPGSKEQGGLYENFSRGQMVPAFDEAAFSEPVGSITDIVETQFGYHIIKILDRKSETRPFEEVRDSLQANELSSLRNAAIEAKLEELKEKYNYSKEF
;
A
#
# COMPACT_ATOMS: atom_id res chain seq x y z
N MET A 1 -3.33 33.14 -5.59
CA MET A 1 -2.75 31.81 -5.33
C MET A 1 -3.03 31.43 -3.88
N VAL A 2 -2.17 31.74 -2.90
CA VAL A 2 -2.32 31.27 -1.49
C VAL A 2 -3.72 31.41 -0.87
N ARG A 3 -4.41 32.55 -1.02
CA ARG A 3 -5.78 32.71 -0.46
C ARG A 3 -6.83 31.81 -1.10
N GLN A 4 -6.69 31.53 -2.39
CA GLN A 4 -7.62 30.65 -3.12
C GLN A 4 -7.36 29.19 -2.73
N ASP A 5 -6.09 28.78 -2.69
CA ASP A 5 -5.70 27.42 -2.30
C ASP A 5 -6.14 27.09 -0.86
N ILE A 6 -5.98 28.04 0.08
CA ILE A 6 -6.48 27.89 1.46
C ILE A 6 -8.00 27.79 1.49
N ARG A 7 -8.71 28.65 0.74
CA ARG A 7 -10.18 28.62 0.70
C ARG A 7 -10.67 27.28 0.17
N ASP A 8 -10.11 26.81 -0.93
CA ASP A 8 -10.53 25.57 -1.58
C ASP A 8 -10.20 24.36 -0.68
N GLY A 9 -9.07 24.40 0.03
CA GLY A 9 -8.74 23.42 1.08
C GLY A 9 -9.71 23.42 2.27
N LEU A 10 -10.12 24.59 2.77
CA LEU A 10 -11.13 24.70 3.84
C LEU A 10 -12.50 24.21 3.40
N ILE A 11 -12.90 24.47 2.16
CA ILE A 11 -14.15 23.95 1.59
C ILE A 11 -14.12 22.43 1.52
N PHE A 12 -13.00 21.86 1.05
CA PHE A 12 -12.83 20.42 1.01
C PHE A 12 -12.85 19.80 2.42
N GLN A 13 -12.15 20.40 3.38
CA GLN A 13 -12.20 19.96 4.77
C GLN A 13 -13.63 20.00 5.34
N ALA A 14 -14.37 21.08 5.12
CA ALA A 14 -15.76 21.17 5.56
C ALA A 14 -16.65 20.12 4.88
N TYR A 15 -16.39 19.76 3.62
CA TYR A 15 -17.08 18.68 2.94
C TYR A 15 -16.83 17.33 3.61
N LEU A 16 -15.58 17.03 3.97
CA LEU A 16 -15.27 15.81 4.73
C LEU A 16 -16.02 15.79 6.07
N GLU A 17 -15.90 16.86 6.85
CA GLU A 17 -16.48 16.94 8.20
C GLU A 17 -18.01 16.94 8.23
N GLN A 18 -18.66 17.56 7.23
CA GLN A 18 -20.12 17.76 7.24
C GLN A 18 -20.90 16.78 6.36
N VAL A 19 -20.23 16.12 5.41
CA VAL A 19 -20.90 15.23 4.45
C VAL A 19 -20.38 13.80 4.55
N ILE A 20 -19.06 13.60 4.56
CA ILE A 20 -18.48 12.25 4.57
C ILE A 20 -18.51 11.64 5.97
N ASP A 21 -17.98 12.35 6.97
CA ASP A 21 -17.84 11.82 8.33
C ASP A 21 -19.16 11.38 8.97
N PRO A 22 -20.28 12.13 8.83
CA PRO A 22 -21.55 11.73 9.43
C PRO A 22 -22.14 10.45 8.83
N GLU A 23 -21.68 10.03 7.65
CA GLU A 23 -22.10 8.79 6.99
C GLU A 23 -21.25 7.58 7.40
N ILE A 24 -20.10 7.82 8.05
CA ILE A 24 -19.17 6.78 8.48
C ILE A 24 -19.54 6.32 9.90
N ASP A 25 -20.06 5.11 10.01
CA ASP A 25 -20.19 4.39 11.28
C ASP A 25 -19.03 3.42 11.45
N ILE A 26 -18.39 3.43 12.62
CA ILE A 26 -17.28 2.54 12.96
C ILE A 26 -17.68 1.74 14.22
N PRO A 27 -18.37 0.61 14.04
CA PRO A 27 -18.74 -0.25 15.15
C PRO A 27 -17.50 -0.73 15.92
N GLU A 28 -17.64 -0.95 17.23
CA GLU A 28 -16.54 -1.48 18.06
C GLU A 28 -16.00 -2.82 17.52
N GLU A 29 -16.85 -3.65 16.92
CA GLU A 29 -16.44 -4.91 16.29
C GLU A 29 -15.39 -4.68 15.20
N VAL A 30 -15.53 -3.62 14.39
CA VAL A 30 -14.54 -3.26 13.36
C VAL A 30 -13.20 -2.93 14.01
N LEU A 31 -13.22 -2.15 15.10
CA LEU A 31 -12.01 -1.82 15.86
C LEU A 31 -11.38 -3.07 16.49
N ARG A 32 -12.20 -4.01 16.96
CA ARG A 32 -11.72 -5.27 17.55
C ARG A 32 -11.10 -6.20 16.50
N GLU A 33 -11.63 -6.23 15.28
CA GLU A 33 -10.97 -6.94 14.18
C GLU A 33 -9.67 -6.26 13.77
N ALA A 34 -9.68 -4.93 13.59
CA ALA A 34 -8.48 -4.16 13.28
C ALA A 34 -7.37 -4.32 14.35
N TYR A 35 -7.74 -4.48 15.62
CA TYR A 35 -6.79 -4.75 16.71
C TYR A 35 -6.09 -6.11 16.59
N LYS A 36 -6.74 -7.11 15.99
CA LYS A 36 -6.16 -8.44 15.78
C LYS A 36 -5.18 -8.46 14.60
N GLU A 37 -5.37 -7.54 13.65
CA GLU A 37 -4.51 -7.43 12.49
C GLU A 37 -3.08 -7.04 12.87
N PRO A 38 -2.07 -7.49 12.12
CA PRO A 38 -0.71 -7.03 12.32
C PRO A 38 -0.59 -5.53 12.07
N VAL A 39 0.08 -4.83 12.98
CA VAL A 39 0.31 -3.38 12.91
C VAL A 39 1.57 -3.03 12.13
N SER A 40 2.53 -3.96 12.03
CA SER A 40 3.72 -3.79 11.21
C SER A 40 4.18 -5.08 10.54
N ALA A 41 4.90 -4.90 9.43
CA ALA A 41 5.49 -5.98 8.66
C ALA A 41 6.98 -5.72 8.41
N SER A 42 7.75 -6.79 8.31
CA SER A 42 9.12 -6.77 7.78
C SER A 42 9.18 -7.67 6.56
N VAL A 43 9.74 -7.16 5.47
CA VAL A 43 9.78 -7.85 4.18
C VAL A 43 11.13 -7.67 3.50
N ARG A 44 11.46 -8.57 2.57
CA ARG A 44 12.37 -8.23 1.47
C ARG A 44 11.57 -8.07 0.18
N HIS A 45 11.98 -7.18 -0.69
CA HIS A 45 11.35 -7.08 -2.02
C HIS A 45 12.36 -6.86 -3.13
N ILE A 46 11.94 -7.15 -4.35
CA ILE A 46 12.67 -6.84 -5.58
C ILE A 46 11.71 -6.06 -6.48
N LEU A 47 12.04 -4.80 -6.74
CA LEU A 47 11.38 -3.97 -7.74
C LEU A 47 12.12 -4.04 -9.08
N LEU A 48 11.39 -4.26 -10.18
CA LEU A 48 11.78 -3.84 -11.52
C LEU A 48 10.85 -2.72 -12.00
N SER A 49 11.40 -1.55 -12.30
CA SER A 49 10.62 -0.37 -12.67
C SER A 49 9.93 -0.56 -14.02
N THR A 50 8.70 -0.07 -14.11
CA THR A 50 7.97 0.05 -15.39
C THR A 50 7.61 1.50 -15.72
N GLN A 51 8.19 2.47 -15.01
CA GLN A 51 7.88 3.88 -15.23
C GLN A 51 8.40 4.33 -16.60
N GLY A 52 7.53 4.96 -17.38
CA GLY A 52 7.86 5.41 -18.74
C GLY A 52 7.92 4.31 -19.80
N GLN A 53 7.64 3.05 -19.43
CA GLN A 53 7.61 1.93 -20.37
C GLN A 53 6.30 1.85 -21.15
N ASN A 54 6.39 1.52 -22.42
CA ASN A 54 5.26 1.14 -23.26
C ASN A 54 4.80 -0.31 -22.95
N PRO A 55 3.64 -0.77 -23.47
CA PRO A 55 3.12 -2.10 -23.14
C PRO A 55 4.05 -3.28 -23.49
N GLU A 56 4.83 -3.18 -24.58
CA GLU A 56 5.78 -4.22 -24.98
C GLU A 56 6.96 -4.29 -24.01
N GLU A 57 7.52 -3.13 -23.64
CA GLU A 57 8.59 -3.02 -22.63
C GLU A 57 8.14 -3.53 -21.26
N LYS A 58 6.89 -3.23 -20.86
CA LYS A 58 6.31 -3.77 -19.63
C LYS A 58 6.24 -5.29 -19.65
N GLU A 59 5.85 -5.89 -20.77
CA GLU A 59 5.79 -7.34 -20.90
C GLU A 59 7.19 -7.99 -20.83
N GLU A 60 8.21 -7.36 -21.40
CA GLU A 60 9.60 -7.81 -21.24
C GLU A 60 10.06 -7.73 -19.77
N THR A 61 9.73 -6.65 -19.07
CA THR A 61 10.04 -6.48 -17.65
C THR A 61 9.33 -7.53 -16.80
N ARG A 62 8.07 -7.86 -17.12
CA ARG A 62 7.31 -8.93 -16.47
C ARG A 62 8.01 -10.28 -16.63
N LYS A 63 8.40 -10.65 -17.85
CA LYS A 63 9.14 -11.90 -18.11
C LYS A 63 10.47 -11.99 -17.35
N LYS A 64 11.19 -10.87 -17.22
CA LYS A 64 12.40 -10.80 -16.39
C LYS A 64 12.07 -11.07 -14.92
N MET A 65 11.02 -10.44 -14.39
CA MET A 65 10.57 -10.66 -13.02
C MET A 65 10.14 -12.12 -12.78
N GLU A 66 9.44 -12.75 -13.74
CA GLU A 66 9.06 -14.17 -13.65
C GLU A 66 10.29 -15.09 -13.53
N GLY A 67 11.37 -14.76 -14.26
CA GLY A 67 12.64 -15.48 -14.15
C GLY A 67 13.27 -15.35 -12.75
N ILE A 68 13.27 -14.14 -12.18
CA ILE A 68 13.78 -13.87 -10.82
C ILE A 68 12.90 -14.58 -9.78
N LEU A 69 11.58 -14.52 -9.92
CA LEU A 69 10.63 -15.19 -9.04
C LEU A 69 10.86 -16.70 -9.01
N LYS A 70 11.08 -17.32 -10.18
CA LYS A 70 11.38 -18.74 -10.28
C LYS A 70 12.65 -19.12 -9.54
N ARG A 71 13.72 -18.31 -9.66
CA ARG A 71 14.98 -18.50 -8.93
C ARG A 71 14.78 -18.38 -7.42
N ALA A 72 14.09 -17.32 -6.99
CA ALA A 72 13.78 -17.08 -5.59
C ALA A 72 12.97 -18.24 -4.97
N ARG A 73 11.93 -18.73 -5.66
CA ARG A 73 11.13 -19.90 -5.24
C ARG A 73 11.90 -21.22 -5.31
N SER A 74 12.97 -21.30 -6.09
CA SER A 74 13.87 -22.47 -6.14
C SER A 74 14.87 -22.49 -4.99
N GLY A 75 14.84 -21.50 -4.09
CA GLY A 75 15.66 -21.47 -2.88
C GLY A 75 16.96 -20.66 -3.01
N GLU A 76 17.15 -19.93 -4.10
CA GLU A 76 18.26 -18.97 -4.20
C GLU A 76 18.10 -17.85 -3.16
N ASP A 77 19.23 -17.29 -2.69
CA ASP A 77 19.20 -16.27 -1.65
C ASP A 77 18.51 -14.99 -2.15
N PHE A 78 17.36 -14.69 -1.55
CA PHE A 78 16.53 -13.54 -1.94
C PHE A 78 17.26 -12.21 -1.77
N SER A 79 18.12 -12.07 -0.75
CA SER A 79 18.85 -10.83 -0.49
C SER A 79 19.92 -10.57 -1.53
N GLU A 80 20.57 -11.61 -2.03
CA GLU A 80 21.53 -11.50 -3.14
C GLU A 80 20.81 -11.21 -4.46
N LEU A 81 19.68 -11.88 -4.73
CA LEU A 81 18.82 -11.53 -5.88
C LEU A 81 18.36 -10.07 -5.83
N ALA A 82 18.00 -9.56 -4.64
CA ALA A 82 17.58 -8.18 -4.49
C ALA A 82 18.72 -7.19 -4.76
N LYS A 83 19.93 -7.45 -4.24
CA LYS A 83 21.12 -6.62 -4.55
C LYS A 83 21.48 -6.66 -6.02
N GLU A 84 21.33 -7.80 -6.67
CA GLU A 84 21.66 -7.96 -8.09
C GLU A 84 20.62 -7.25 -8.99
N TYR A 85 19.33 -7.53 -8.78
CA TYR A 85 18.29 -7.18 -9.74
C TYR A 85 17.40 -6.02 -9.34
N SER A 86 17.28 -5.69 -8.04
CA SER A 86 16.31 -4.67 -7.65
C SER A 86 16.74 -3.29 -8.14
N GLU A 87 15.74 -2.51 -8.56
CA GLU A 87 15.86 -1.11 -8.93
C GLU A 87 15.34 -0.17 -7.84
N ASP A 88 14.96 -0.69 -6.67
CA ASP A 88 14.55 0.13 -5.52
C ASP A 88 15.76 0.76 -4.81
N PRO A 89 15.97 2.08 -4.90
CA PRO A 89 17.10 2.72 -4.25
C PRO A 89 17.02 2.67 -2.71
N GLY A 90 15.83 2.49 -2.13
CA GLY A 90 15.61 2.53 -0.69
C GLY A 90 16.12 1.29 0.05
N SER A 91 16.06 0.12 -0.59
CA SER A 91 16.34 -1.15 0.08
C SER A 91 17.32 -2.07 -0.66
N LYS A 92 17.65 -1.82 -1.94
CA LYS A 92 18.53 -2.68 -2.76
C LYS A 92 19.81 -3.08 -2.04
N GLU A 93 20.57 -2.10 -1.55
CA GLU A 93 21.87 -2.33 -0.89
C GLU A 93 21.74 -3.15 0.40
N GLN A 94 20.56 -3.18 1.00
CA GLN A 94 20.22 -3.95 2.19
C GLN A 94 19.53 -5.30 1.84
N GLY A 95 19.63 -5.72 0.58
CA GLY A 95 19.03 -6.95 0.08
C GLY A 95 17.50 -6.88 0.03
N GLY A 96 16.96 -5.73 -0.33
CA GLY A 96 15.53 -5.50 -0.48
C GLY A 96 14.78 -5.29 0.84
N LEU A 97 15.48 -5.14 1.96
CA LEU A 97 14.90 -5.16 3.30
C LEU A 97 14.14 -3.86 3.65
N TYR A 98 12.88 -4.01 4.05
CA TYR A 98 12.16 -3.03 4.85
C TYR A 98 11.73 -3.65 6.18
N GLU A 99 12.13 -3.02 7.28
CA GLU A 99 11.85 -3.51 8.63
C GLU A 99 10.73 -2.72 9.31
N ASN A 100 9.79 -3.44 9.92
CA ASN A 100 8.74 -2.93 10.81
C ASN A 100 7.98 -1.70 10.29
N PHE A 101 7.72 -1.64 8.98
CA PHE A 101 6.89 -0.57 8.44
C PHE A 101 5.43 -0.80 8.84
N SER A 102 4.70 0.29 9.05
CA SER A 102 3.31 0.23 9.51
C SER A 102 2.37 -0.05 8.35
N ARG A 103 1.23 -0.70 8.64
CA ARG A 103 0.15 -0.86 7.66
C ARG A 103 -0.32 0.50 7.13
N GLY A 104 -0.52 0.60 5.83
CA GLY A 104 -0.88 1.84 5.14
C GLY A 104 0.28 2.80 4.85
N GLN A 105 1.52 2.43 5.23
CA GLN A 105 2.71 3.23 4.91
C GLN A 105 3.16 3.06 3.45
N MET A 106 2.87 1.89 2.86
CA MET A 106 3.26 1.55 1.49
C MET A 106 2.10 1.79 0.52
N VAL A 107 2.38 1.77 -0.79
CA VAL A 107 1.31 1.83 -1.81
C VAL A 107 0.35 0.64 -1.67
N PRO A 108 -0.96 0.80 -1.98
CA PRO A 108 -2.00 -0.15 -1.58
C PRO A 108 -1.70 -1.61 -1.93
N ALA A 109 -1.33 -1.89 -3.18
CA ALA A 109 -1.05 -3.26 -3.63
C ALA A 109 0.17 -3.90 -2.93
N PHE A 110 1.19 -3.10 -2.59
CA PHE A 110 2.35 -3.60 -1.84
C PHE A 110 1.97 -3.86 -0.39
N ASP A 111 1.24 -2.93 0.25
CA ASP A 111 0.78 -3.06 1.62
C ASP A 111 -0.13 -4.30 1.78
N GLU A 112 -1.10 -4.47 0.89
CA GLU A 112 -1.98 -5.62 0.85
C GLU A 112 -1.19 -6.93 0.78
N ALA A 113 -0.26 -7.04 -0.17
CA ALA A 113 0.58 -8.23 -0.30
C ALA A 113 1.44 -8.47 0.95
N ALA A 114 2.04 -7.41 1.49
CA ALA A 114 2.91 -7.51 2.67
C ALA A 114 2.17 -7.93 3.94
N PHE A 115 0.87 -7.68 4.03
CA PHE A 115 0.07 -7.97 5.21
C PHE A 115 -0.93 -9.14 5.06
N SER A 116 -1.23 -9.60 3.85
CA SER A 116 -2.13 -10.75 3.59
C SER A 116 -1.41 -12.08 3.40
N GLU A 117 -0.23 -12.06 2.78
CA GLU A 117 0.48 -13.28 2.38
C GLU A 117 1.05 -14.07 3.57
N PRO A 118 1.24 -15.40 3.51
CA PRO A 118 1.80 -16.12 4.66
C PRO A 118 3.23 -15.67 5.02
N VAL A 119 3.54 -15.56 6.32
CA VAL A 119 4.93 -15.30 6.76
C VAL A 119 5.86 -16.41 6.26
N GLY A 120 7.00 -16.03 5.67
CA GLY A 120 7.96 -16.92 5.04
C GLY A 120 7.69 -17.18 3.55
N SER A 121 6.53 -16.79 3.01
CA SER A 121 6.21 -16.95 1.59
C SER A 121 6.91 -15.91 0.70
N ILE A 122 6.89 -16.19 -0.60
CA ILE A 122 7.24 -15.22 -1.66
C ILE A 122 6.00 -15.05 -2.52
N THR A 123 5.55 -13.81 -2.66
CA THR A 123 4.35 -13.45 -3.43
C THR A 123 4.49 -13.81 -4.90
N ASP A 124 3.37 -13.82 -5.62
CA ASP A 124 3.41 -13.63 -7.08
C ASP A 124 3.84 -12.18 -7.41
N ILE A 125 3.85 -11.84 -8.70
CA ILE A 125 4.19 -10.49 -9.15
C ILE A 125 3.11 -9.51 -8.74
N VAL A 126 3.47 -8.54 -7.92
CA VAL A 126 2.62 -7.43 -7.49
C VAL A 126 2.90 -6.22 -8.37
N GLU A 127 1.90 -5.71 -9.07
CA GLU A 127 2.02 -4.51 -9.90
C GLU A 127 1.65 -3.26 -9.09
N THR A 128 2.45 -2.20 -9.24
CA THR A 128 2.22 -0.88 -8.63
C THR A 128 2.54 0.21 -9.64
N GLN A 129 2.27 1.48 -9.28
CA GLN A 129 2.71 2.64 -10.07
C GLN A 129 4.23 2.75 -10.29
N PHE A 130 5.05 2.04 -9.52
CA PHE A 130 6.50 2.02 -9.68
C PHE A 130 6.98 0.93 -10.64
N GLY A 131 6.24 -0.18 -10.75
CA GLY A 131 6.65 -1.36 -11.49
C GLY A 131 6.20 -2.65 -10.86
N TYR A 132 6.89 -3.72 -11.22
CA TYR A 132 6.63 -5.06 -10.74
C TYR A 132 7.48 -5.37 -9.52
N HIS A 133 6.84 -5.96 -8.52
CA HIS A 133 7.46 -6.37 -7.27
C HIS A 133 7.29 -7.87 -7.06
N ILE A 134 8.29 -8.49 -6.46
CA ILE A 134 8.09 -9.74 -5.70
C ILE A 134 8.52 -9.50 -4.27
N ILE A 135 7.74 -10.01 -3.32
CA ILE A 135 7.90 -9.68 -1.90
C ILE A 135 8.06 -10.98 -1.13
N LYS A 136 9.06 -11.04 -0.25
CA LYS A 136 9.27 -12.12 0.70
C LYS A 136 8.87 -11.64 2.09
N ILE A 137 7.87 -12.28 2.67
CA ILE A 137 7.36 -11.91 3.99
C ILE A 137 8.29 -12.50 5.05
N LEU A 138 8.89 -11.64 5.89
CA LEU A 138 9.83 -12.10 6.93
C LEU A 138 9.15 -12.24 8.28
N ASP A 139 8.41 -11.21 8.69
CA ASP A 139 7.79 -11.14 10.00
C ASP A 139 6.61 -10.16 9.99
N ARG A 140 5.71 -10.34 10.95
CA ARG A 140 4.61 -9.42 11.24
C ARG A 140 4.41 -9.31 12.74
N LYS A 141 4.18 -8.09 13.22
CA LYS A 141 3.93 -7.82 14.64
C LYS A 141 2.51 -7.36 14.83
N SER A 142 1.82 -8.01 15.75
CA SER A 142 0.50 -7.59 16.23
C SER A 142 0.63 -6.54 17.32
N GLU A 143 -0.45 -5.81 17.55
CA GLU A 143 -0.56 -4.93 18.71
C GLU A 143 -0.49 -5.75 20.00
N THR A 144 0.26 -5.23 20.97
CA THR A 144 0.44 -5.89 22.28
C THR A 144 -0.07 -5.04 23.44
N ARG A 145 -0.27 -3.75 23.22
CA ARG A 145 -0.90 -2.85 24.19
C ARG A 145 -2.38 -3.19 24.33
N PRO A 146 -2.98 -3.06 25.52
CA PRO A 146 -4.41 -3.29 25.72
C PRO A 146 -5.27 -2.51 24.71
N PHE A 147 -6.34 -3.15 24.22
CA PHE A 147 -7.28 -2.54 23.26
C PHE A 147 -7.72 -1.13 23.66
N GLU A 148 -8.06 -0.91 24.94
CA GLU A 148 -8.49 0.39 25.46
C GLU A 148 -7.42 1.50 25.30
N GLU A 149 -6.14 1.15 25.32
CA GLU A 149 -5.04 2.13 25.15
C GLU A 149 -4.85 2.55 23.68
N VAL A 150 -5.30 1.71 22.75
CA VAL A 150 -5.09 1.93 21.30
C VAL A 150 -6.38 2.21 20.54
N ARG A 151 -7.54 2.07 21.20
CA ARG A 151 -8.87 2.22 20.59
C ARG A 151 -9.01 3.53 19.82
N ASP A 152 -8.62 4.65 20.41
CA ASP A 152 -8.74 5.97 19.76
C ASP A 152 -7.85 6.06 18.51
N SER A 153 -6.67 5.46 18.56
CA SER A 153 -5.77 5.39 17.40
C SER A 153 -6.34 4.50 16.30
N LEU A 154 -6.93 3.35 16.65
CA LEU A 154 -7.59 2.46 15.70
C LEU A 154 -8.78 3.15 15.05
N GLN A 155 -9.58 3.88 15.84
CA GLN A 155 -10.72 4.65 15.32
C GLN A 155 -10.28 5.76 14.38
N ALA A 156 -9.21 6.49 14.70
CA ALA A 156 -8.66 7.53 13.83
C ALA A 156 -8.13 6.95 12.51
N ASN A 157 -7.42 5.81 12.58
CA ASN A 157 -6.91 5.13 11.40
C ASN A 157 -8.03 4.61 10.50
N GLU A 158 -9.04 3.96 11.09
CA GLU A 158 -10.20 3.43 10.36
C GLU A 158 -11.01 4.56 9.72
N LEU A 159 -11.25 5.65 10.44
CA LEU A 159 -11.91 6.83 9.89
C LEU A 159 -11.12 7.42 8.71
N SER A 160 -9.80 7.51 8.82
CA SER A 160 -8.97 7.99 7.72
C SER A 160 -9.05 7.07 6.50
N SER A 161 -9.06 5.75 6.70
CA SER A 161 -9.16 4.77 5.63
C SER A 161 -10.51 4.85 4.91
N LEU A 162 -11.60 4.87 5.68
CA LEU A 162 -12.97 4.98 5.16
C LEU A 162 -13.22 6.32 4.46
N ARG A 163 -12.67 7.43 4.98
CA ARG A 163 -12.69 8.73 4.28
C ARG A 163 -12.01 8.64 2.92
N ASN A 164 -10.82 8.06 2.84
CA ASN A 164 -10.09 7.93 1.57
C ASN A 164 -10.90 7.11 0.56
N ALA A 165 -11.44 5.96 0.96
CA ALA A 165 -12.30 5.14 0.11
C ALA A 165 -13.57 5.89 -0.34
N ALA A 166 -14.21 6.65 0.56
CA ALA A 166 -15.38 7.45 0.22
C ALA A 166 -15.05 8.59 -0.75
N ILE A 167 -13.89 9.25 -0.59
CA ILE A 167 -13.40 10.26 -1.52
C ILE A 167 -13.15 9.64 -2.89
N GLU A 168 -12.47 8.50 -2.98
CA GLU A 168 -12.21 7.80 -4.24
C GLU A 168 -13.52 7.45 -4.95
N ALA A 169 -14.47 6.83 -4.23
CA ALA A 169 -15.79 6.52 -4.77
C ALA A 169 -16.53 7.77 -5.26
N LYS A 170 -16.46 8.88 -4.51
CA LYS A 170 -17.08 10.15 -4.89
C LYS A 170 -16.42 10.76 -6.12
N LEU A 171 -15.10 10.70 -6.21
CA LEU A 171 -14.34 11.20 -7.35
C LEU A 171 -14.73 10.43 -8.62
N GLU A 172 -14.85 9.11 -8.55
CA GLU A 172 -15.32 8.29 -9.67
C GLU A 172 -16.76 8.67 -10.07
N GLU A 173 -17.69 8.80 -9.11
CA GLU A 173 -19.06 9.26 -9.37
C GLU A 173 -19.07 10.63 -10.09
N LEU A 174 -18.24 11.57 -9.65
CA LEU A 174 -18.15 12.91 -10.25
C LEU A 174 -17.52 12.86 -11.65
N LYS A 175 -16.47 12.05 -11.85
CA LYS A 175 -15.85 11.87 -13.17
C LYS A 175 -16.86 11.34 -14.17
N GLU A 176 -17.65 10.33 -13.80
CA GLU A 176 -18.71 9.78 -14.64
C GLU A 176 -19.79 10.83 -14.91
N LYS A 177 -20.32 11.47 -13.86
CA LYS A 177 -21.41 12.46 -13.96
C LYS A 177 -21.05 13.64 -14.86
N TYR A 178 -19.81 14.10 -14.82
CA TYR A 178 -19.34 15.24 -15.60
C TYR A 178 -18.55 14.85 -16.86
N ASN A 179 -18.51 13.55 -17.18
CA ASN A 179 -17.76 12.99 -18.31
C ASN A 179 -16.31 13.50 -18.38
N TYR A 180 -15.66 13.52 -17.22
CA TYR A 180 -14.31 14.04 -17.03
C TYR A 180 -13.29 12.91 -17.20
N SER A 181 -12.46 12.99 -18.25
CA SER A 181 -11.50 11.94 -18.63
C SER A 181 -10.03 12.35 -18.52
N LYS A 182 -9.73 13.44 -17.80
CA LYS A 182 -8.35 13.93 -17.69
C LYS A 182 -7.62 13.17 -16.58
N GLU A 183 -6.59 12.42 -16.94
CA GLU A 183 -5.62 11.87 -15.98
C GLU A 183 -4.68 12.97 -15.50
N PHE A 184 -4.34 12.94 -14.20
CA PHE A 184 -3.40 13.87 -13.57
C PHE A 184 -1.99 13.32 -13.60
#